data_AF-A0A9D2CKY4-F1
#
_entry.id   AF-A0A9D2CKY4-F1
#
_cell.length_a   1.000
_cell.length_b   1.000
_cell.length_c   1.000
_cell.angle_alpha   90.00
_cell.angle_beta   90.00
_cell.angle_gamma   90.00
#
_symmetry.space_group_name_H-M   'P 1'
#
loop_
_entity.id
_entity.type
_entity.pdbx_description
1 polymer ?
#
loop_
_entity_poly.entity_id
_entity_poly.type
_entity_poly.pdbx_seq_one_letter_code
_entity_poly.pdbx_strand_id
1 'polypeptide(L)'
;MDYVVTIFGLISFMALLALIGLTITWIIGAKVKNETTKKVGKIGTICTAIITIISFGLAVATDSIYEQKLADDRRTFRKYAGKFKNDYYSASLSIEKASNNIADDWYDALGEDNMGTLVAISAASQSKSSVKKELDRLKTDITFLKVNDTNDMDMNYKDFQKAYNELYSFYSLTYDPLGESYSSYQSKTTKYDESVAKYLNEINSFTN
;
A
#
# COMPACT_ATOMS: atom_id res chain seq x y z
N MET A 1 10.92 -3.39 13.13
CA MET A 1 12.12 -4.21 12.84
C MET A 1 13.33 -3.32 12.62
N ASP A 2 13.15 -2.13 12.03
CA ASP A 2 14.21 -1.11 11.85
C ASP A 2 15.00 -0.79 13.13
N TYR A 3 14.32 -0.63 14.28
CA TYR A 3 14.99 -0.40 15.55
C TYR A 3 15.90 -1.56 15.99
N VAL A 4 15.51 -2.81 15.68
CA VAL A 4 16.27 -4.01 16.06
C VAL A 4 17.54 -4.10 15.22
N VAL A 5 17.44 -3.90 13.91
CA VAL A 5 18.60 -3.84 13.00
C VAL A 5 19.55 -2.70 13.40
N THR A 6 19.00 -1.53 13.70
CA THR A 6 19.79 -0.35 14.14
C THR A 6 20.52 -0.60 15.46
N ILE A 7 19.84 -1.18 16.47
CA ILE A 7 20.44 -1.48 17.78
C ILE A 7 21.54 -2.54 17.64
N PHE A 8 21.31 -3.63 16.89
CA PHE A 8 22.34 -4.65 16.68
C PHE A 8 23.51 -4.14 15.83
N GLY A 9 23.26 -3.23 14.90
CA GLY A 9 24.31 -2.51 14.16
C GLY A 9 25.21 -1.68 15.08
N LEU A 10 24.62 -0.90 16.00
CA LEU A 10 25.37 -0.10 16.98
C LEU A 10 26.18 -0.97 17.96
N ILE A 11 25.57 -2.06 18.46
CA ILE A 11 26.26 -3.02 19.34
C ILE A 11 27.45 -3.66 18.62
N SER A 12 27.27 -4.05 17.35
CA SER A 12 28.34 -4.63 16.52
C SER A 12 29.49 -3.63 16.31
N PHE A 13 29.19 -2.36 16.07
CA PHE A 13 30.18 -1.30 15.92
C PHE A 13 30.97 -1.07 17.21
N MET A 14 30.30 -1.00 18.36
CA MET A 14 30.98 -0.89 19.66
C MET A 14 31.85 -2.10 19.98
N ALA A 15 31.37 -3.31 19.69
CA ALA A 15 32.14 -4.53 19.87
C ALA A 15 33.42 -4.54 19.01
N LEU A 16 33.35 -4.03 17.79
CA LEU A 16 34.51 -3.87 16.90
C LEU A 16 35.55 -2.91 17.49
N LEU A 17 35.12 -1.75 18.02
CA LEU A 17 36.02 -0.80 18.68
C LEU A 17 36.71 -1.41 19.91
N ALA A 18 35.95 -2.16 20.72
CA ALA A 18 36.48 -2.87 21.88
C ALA A 18 37.48 -3.97 21.47
N LEU A 19 37.20 -4.70 20.38
CA LEU A 19 38.10 -5.70 19.82
C LEU A 19 39.45 -5.08 19.41
N ILE A 20 39.42 -3.93 18.72
CA ILE A 20 40.64 -3.20 18.32
C ILE A 20 41.44 -2.80 19.56
N GLY A 21 40.80 -2.18 20.56
CA GLY A 21 41.46 -1.73 21.79
C GLY A 21 42.09 -2.87 22.59
N LEU A 22 41.40 -4.01 22.70
CA LEU A 22 41.91 -5.19 23.42
C LEU A 22 43.03 -5.90 22.65
N THR A 23 42.96 -5.90 21.32
CA THR A 23 44.05 -6.41 20.46
C THR A 23 45.32 -5.57 20.63
N ILE A 24 45.19 -4.24 20.65
CA ILE A 24 46.31 -3.32 20.93
C ILE A 24 46.88 -3.59 22.33
N THR A 25 46.02 -3.73 23.34
CA THR A 25 46.43 -4.02 24.72
C THR A 25 47.21 -5.34 24.82
N TRP A 26 46.80 -6.36 24.06
CA TRP A 26 47.50 -7.63 23.98
C TRP A 26 48.90 -7.49 23.34
N ILE A 27 49.00 -6.78 22.22
CA ILE A 27 50.28 -6.53 21.52
C ILE A 27 51.24 -5.74 22.41
N ILE A 28 50.77 -4.69 23.07
CA ILE A 28 51.58 -3.88 24.00
C ILE A 28 52.03 -4.75 25.17
N GLY A 29 51.13 -5.47 25.84
CA GLY A 29 51.48 -6.35 26.96
C GLY A 29 52.56 -7.39 26.61
N ALA A 30 52.53 -7.91 25.38
CA ALA A 30 53.58 -8.78 24.86
C ALA A 30 54.93 -8.05 24.67
N LYS A 31 54.92 -6.81 24.15
CA LYS A 31 56.13 -6.00 23.95
C LYS A 31 56.80 -5.58 25.26
N VAL A 32 56.04 -5.10 26.25
CA VAL A 32 56.58 -4.68 27.56
C VAL A 32 56.79 -5.84 28.55
N LYS A 33 56.57 -7.10 28.12
CA LYS A 33 56.70 -8.31 28.95
C LYS A 33 55.89 -8.26 30.25
N ASN A 34 54.74 -7.57 30.23
CA ASN A 34 53.82 -7.53 31.36
C ASN A 34 52.80 -8.68 31.23
N GLU A 35 52.99 -9.71 32.04
CA GLU A 35 52.15 -10.92 32.10
C GLU A 35 50.66 -10.60 32.30
N THR A 36 50.34 -9.68 33.21
CA THR A 36 48.95 -9.30 33.53
C THR A 36 48.29 -8.61 32.34
N THR A 37 48.93 -7.62 31.75
CA THR A 37 48.40 -6.88 30.59
C THR A 37 48.22 -7.80 29.38
N LYS A 38 49.18 -8.71 29.15
CA LYS A 38 49.10 -9.72 28.08
C LYS A 38 47.93 -10.66 28.27
N LYS A 39 47.69 -11.14 29.49
CA LYS A 39 46.59 -12.09 29.81
C LYS A 39 45.22 -11.43 29.67
N VAL A 40 45.05 -10.21 30.18
CA VAL A 40 43.81 -9.43 30.04
C VAL A 40 43.52 -9.11 28.57
N GLY A 41 44.51 -8.63 27.81
CA GLY A 41 44.35 -8.36 26.38
C GLY A 41 43.95 -9.60 25.59
N LYS A 42 44.59 -10.75 25.85
CA LYS A 42 44.28 -12.01 25.15
C LYS A 42 42.86 -12.52 25.46
N ILE A 43 42.48 -12.60 26.74
CA ILE A 43 41.14 -13.08 27.13
C ILE A 43 40.07 -12.10 26.64
N GLY A 44 40.30 -10.80 26.81
CA GLY A 44 39.41 -9.75 26.33
C GLY A 44 39.17 -9.84 24.83
N THR A 45 40.24 -10.00 24.03
CA THR A 45 40.14 -10.13 22.56
C THR A 45 39.34 -11.35 22.14
N ILE A 46 39.51 -12.50 22.82
CA ILE A 46 38.73 -13.72 22.52
C ILE A 46 37.24 -13.49 22.83
N CYS A 47 36.92 -12.92 24.00
CA CYS A 47 35.54 -12.63 24.39
C CYS A 47 34.88 -11.63 23.43
N THR A 48 35.56 -10.54 23.09
CA THR A 48 35.00 -9.56 22.14
C THR A 48 34.91 -10.10 20.73
N ALA A 49 35.83 -10.95 20.28
CA ALA A 49 35.73 -11.58 18.96
C ALA A 49 34.48 -12.46 18.84
N ILE A 50 34.17 -13.25 19.88
CA ILE A 50 32.95 -14.08 19.92
C ILE A 50 31.70 -13.19 19.87
N ILE A 51 31.66 -12.12 20.69
CA ILE A 51 30.55 -11.17 20.71
C ILE A 51 30.38 -10.52 19.34
N THR A 52 31.45 -10.05 18.70
CA THR A 52 31.41 -9.45 17.37
C THR A 52 30.85 -10.41 16.33
N ILE A 53 31.28 -11.69 16.33
CA ILE A 53 30.78 -12.70 15.39
C ILE A 53 29.28 -12.94 15.59
N ILE A 54 28.83 -13.09 16.84
CA ILE A 54 27.41 -13.33 17.16
C ILE A 54 26.56 -12.10 16.79
N SER A 55 26.98 -10.91 17.18
CA SER A 55 26.24 -9.67 16.90
C SER A 55 26.15 -9.40 15.40
N PHE A 56 27.25 -9.61 14.65
CA PHE A 56 27.24 -9.44 13.20
C PHE A 56 26.38 -10.51 12.50
N GLY A 57 26.49 -11.77 12.93
CA GLY A 57 25.66 -12.86 12.41
C GLY A 57 24.17 -12.62 12.62
N LEU A 58 23.78 -12.15 13.81
CA LEU A 58 22.39 -11.77 14.10
C LEU A 58 21.93 -10.57 13.28
N ALA A 59 22.77 -9.55 13.12
CA ALA A 59 22.45 -8.37 12.30
C ALA A 59 22.16 -8.78 10.85
N VAL A 60 23.06 -9.56 10.22
CA VAL A 60 22.90 -10.04 8.84
C VAL A 60 21.67 -10.93 8.68
N ALA A 61 21.42 -11.85 9.61
CA ALA A 61 20.24 -12.71 9.55
C ALA A 61 18.94 -11.93 9.69
N THR A 62 18.90 -10.94 10.60
CA THR A 62 17.71 -10.10 10.83
C THR A 62 17.43 -9.22 9.62
N ASP A 63 18.48 -8.65 9.01
CA ASP A 63 18.39 -7.84 7.80
C ASP A 63 17.89 -8.66 6.61
N SER A 64 18.42 -9.89 6.42
CA SER A 64 17.95 -10.80 5.37
C SER A 64 16.48 -11.20 5.54
N ILE A 65 16.02 -11.45 6.76
CA ILE A 65 14.60 -11.76 7.04
C ILE A 65 13.72 -10.54 6.75
N TYR A 66 14.20 -9.35 7.11
CA TYR A 66 13.48 -8.11 6.88
C TYR A 66 13.31 -7.82 5.38
N GLU A 67 14.38 -7.94 4.59
CA GLU A 67 14.33 -7.76 3.14
C GLU A 67 13.44 -8.81 2.46
N GLN A 68 13.48 -10.07 2.91
CA GLN A 68 12.55 -11.09 2.43
C GLN A 68 11.10 -10.72 2.73
N LYS A 69 10.81 -10.25 3.95
CA LYS A 69 9.47 -9.81 4.31
C LYS A 69 9.01 -8.63 3.47
N LEU A 70 9.85 -7.61 3.27
CA LEU A 70 9.53 -6.48 2.40
C LEU A 70 9.26 -6.93 0.96
N ALA A 71 10.05 -7.86 0.44
CA ALA A 71 9.81 -8.42 -0.90
C ALA A 71 8.47 -9.16 -0.99
N ASP A 72 8.12 -9.95 0.03
CA ASP A 72 6.83 -10.66 0.11
C ASP A 72 5.64 -9.70 0.27
N ASP A 73 5.78 -8.68 1.09
CA ASP A 73 4.78 -7.63 1.29
C ASP A 73 4.56 -6.86 -0.04
N ARG A 74 5.63 -6.40 -0.71
CA ARG A 74 5.56 -5.74 -2.04
C ARG A 74 4.91 -6.64 -3.09
N ARG A 75 5.28 -7.93 -3.14
CA ARG A 75 4.68 -8.91 -4.08
C ARG A 75 3.19 -9.09 -3.80
N THR A 76 2.81 -9.19 -2.53
CA THR A 76 1.41 -9.33 -2.12
C THR A 76 0.63 -8.06 -2.44
N PHE A 77 1.19 -6.89 -2.19
CA PHE A 77 0.60 -5.61 -2.56
C PHE A 77 0.30 -5.55 -4.06
N ARG A 78 1.28 -5.85 -4.93
CA ARG A 78 1.08 -5.88 -6.40
C ARG A 78 0.00 -6.86 -6.84
N LYS A 79 -0.08 -8.03 -6.21
CA LYS A 79 -1.14 -9.01 -6.47
C LYS A 79 -2.53 -8.44 -6.18
N TYR A 80 -2.71 -7.77 -5.05
CA TYR A 80 -3.99 -7.16 -4.69
C TYR A 80 -4.28 -5.89 -5.51
N ALA A 81 -3.27 -5.13 -5.91
CA ALA A 81 -3.44 -4.01 -6.83
C ALA A 81 -3.93 -4.48 -8.21
N GLY A 82 -3.42 -5.62 -8.70
CA GLY A 82 -3.90 -6.22 -9.94
C GLY A 82 -5.35 -6.73 -9.85
N LYS A 83 -5.78 -7.25 -8.70
CA LYS A 83 -7.19 -7.61 -8.47
C LYS A 83 -8.08 -6.38 -8.41
N PHE A 84 -7.64 -5.38 -7.63
CA PHE A 84 -8.32 -4.10 -7.50
C PHE A 84 -8.56 -3.49 -8.88
N LYS A 85 -7.53 -3.44 -9.74
CA LYS A 85 -7.65 -2.95 -11.11
C LYS A 85 -8.80 -3.58 -11.89
N ASN A 86 -8.89 -4.90 -11.87
CA ASN A 86 -9.88 -5.62 -12.67
C ASN A 86 -11.31 -5.36 -12.17
N ASP A 87 -11.51 -5.38 -10.85
CA ASP A 87 -12.81 -5.06 -10.25
C ASP A 87 -13.17 -3.58 -10.43
N TYR A 88 -12.18 -2.69 -10.37
CA TYR A 88 -12.35 -1.24 -10.57
C TYR A 88 -12.82 -0.93 -11.98
N TYR A 89 -12.14 -1.51 -12.98
CA TYR A 89 -12.49 -1.39 -14.39
C TYR A 89 -13.89 -1.95 -14.71
N SER A 90 -14.21 -3.14 -14.16
CA SER A 90 -15.52 -3.76 -14.38
C SER A 90 -16.66 -2.93 -13.78
N ALA A 91 -16.44 -2.42 -12.56
CA ALA A 91 -17.38 -1.55 -11.89
C ALA A 91 -17.54 -0.21 -12.61
N SER A 92 -16.44 0.43 -13.02
CA SER A 92 -16.49 1.73 -13.71
C SER A 92 -17.29 1.65 -15.01
N LEU A 93 -17.03 0.65 -15.86
CA LEU A 93 -17.77 0.45 -17.11
C LEU A 93 -19.27 0.21 -16.87
N SER A 94 -19.59 -0.56 -15.83
CA SER A 94 -20.98 -0.87 -15.49
C SER A 94 -21.73 0.36 -14.98
N ILE A 95 -21.06 1.19 -14.17
CA ILE A 95 -21.61 2.46 -13.66
C ILE A 95 -21.77 3.45 -14.80
N GLU A 96 -20.76 3.63 -15.65
CA GLU A 96 -20.81 4.53 -16.81
C GLU A 96 -21.98 4.17 -17.73
N LYS A 97 -22.14 2.90 -18.06
CA LYS A 97 -23.27 2.42 -18.88
C LYS A 97 -24.62 2.73 -18.23
N ALA A 98 -24.77 2.48 -16.93
CA ALA A 98 -26.00 2.78 -16.21
C ALA A 98 -26.27 4.29 -16.16
N SER A 99 -25.23 5.10 -15.93
CA SER A 99 -25.30 6.56 -15.89
C SER A 99 -25.75 7.13 -17.22
N ASN A 100 -25.21 6.63 -18.34
CA ASN A 100 -25.59 7.08 -19.68
C ASN A 100 -27.05 6.73 -20.00
N ASN A 101 -27.49 5.50 -19.69
CA ASN A 101 -28.89 5.12 -19.87
C ASN A 101 -29.85 6.02 -19.07
N ILE A 102 -29.51 6.32 -17.81
CA ILE A 102 -30.33 7.20 -16.96
C ILE A 102 -30.32 8.63 -17.50
N ALA A 103 -29.19 9.11 -17.99
CA ALA A 103 -29.06 10.43 -18.59
C ALA A 103 -29.93 10.57 -19.85
N ASP A 104 -29.97 9.53 -20.70
CA ASP A 104 -30.81 9.49 -21.90
C ASP A 104 -32.30 9.48 -21.52
N ASP A 105 -32.72 8.62 -20.58
CA ASP A 105 -34.10 8.58 -20.10
C ASP A 105 -34.53 9.92 -19.45
N TRP A 106 -33.61 10.58 -18.75
CA TRP A 106 -33.85 11.90 -18.17
C TRP A 106 -33.98 12.98 -19.23
N TYR A 107 -33.16 12.92 -20.28
CA TYR A 107 -33.24 13.85 -21.41
C TYR A 107 -34.58 13.72 -22.14
N ASP A 108 -35.05 12.49 -22.38
CA ASP A 108 -36.32 12.22 -23.05
C ASP A 108 -37.54 12.69 -22.23
N ALA A 109 -37.44 12.64 -20.90
CA ALA A 109 -38.49 13.11 -19.98
C ALA A 109 -38.46 14.62 -19.70
N LEU A 110 -37.55 15.38 -20.34
CA LEU A 110 -37.46 16.83 -20.13
C LEU A 110 -38.76 17.53 -20.54
N GLY A 111 -39.38 18.23 -19.58
CA GLY A 111 -40.63 18.95 -19.78
C GLY A 111 -41.88 18.15 -19.42
N GLU A 112 -41.74 16.89 -18.99
CA GLU A 112 -42.85 16.11 -18.43
C GLU A 112 -43.10 16.43 -16.95
N ASP A 113 -44.37 16.52 -16.55
CA ASP A 113 -44.79 16.84 -15.17
C ASP A 113 -44.31 15.82 -14.12
N ASN A 114 -44.04 14.58 -14.55
CA ASN A 114 -43.60 13.46 -13.71
C ASN A 114 -42.14 13.02 -13.96
N MET A 115 -41.31 13.87 -14.59
CA MET A 115 -39.91 13.59 -14.93
C MET A 115 -39.12 12.93 -13.78
N GLY A 116 -39.22 13.48 -12.56
CA GLY A 116 -38.49 12.95 -11.40
C GLY A 116 -38.86 11.50 -11.03
N THR A 117 -40.11 11.09 -11.25
CA THR A 117 -40.57 9.71 -11.04
C THR A 117 -40.04 8.78 -12.13
N LEU A 118 -40.03 9.22 -13.38
CA LEU A 118 -39.53 8.43 -14.52
C LEU A 118 -38.03 8.14 -14.38
N VAL A 119 -37.26 9.15 -13.98
CA VAL A 119 -35.81 9.01 -13.71
C VAL A 119 -35.55 8.05 -12.55
N ALA A 120 -36.34 8.13 -11.47
CA ALA A 120 -36.20 7.22 -10.34
C ALA A 120 -36.53 5.75 -10.73
N ILE A 121 -37.52 5.55 -11.60
CA ILE A 121 -37.85 4.21 -12.15
C ILE A 121 -36.69 3.70 -13.03
N SER A 122 -36.14 4.56 -13.91
CA SER A 122 -34.99 4.20 -14.74
C SER A 122 -33.80 3.77 -13.87
N ALA A 123 -33.40 4.58 -12.89
CA ALA A 123 -32.31 4.27 -11.98
C ALA A 123 -32.56 2.96 -11.19
N ALA A 124 -33.79 2.72 -10.75
CA ALA A 124 -34.17 1.49 -10.05
C ALA A 124 -34.16 0.25 -10.96
N SER A 125 -34.37 0.42 -12.27
CA SER A 125 -34.34 -0.65 -13.26
C SER A 125 -32.90 -1.08 -13.64
N GLN A 126 -31.92 -0.20 -13.44
CA GLN A 126 -30.52 -0.53 -13.71
C GLN A 126 -30.01 -1.60 -12.72
N SER A 127 -29.42 -2.68 -13.25
CA SER A 127 -28.82 -3.72 -12.41
C SER A 127 -27.60 -3.17 -11.66
N LYS A 128 -27.63 -3.27 -10.33
CA LYS A 128 -26.52 -2.86 -9.43
C LYS A 128 -25.83 -4.01 -8.70
N SER A 129 -26.31 -5.25 -8.90
CA SER A 129 -25.86 -6.39 -8.10
C SER A 129 -24.39 -6.76 -8.36
N SER A 130 -23.95 -6.71 -9.62
CA SER A 130 -22.55 -6.95 -9.99
C SER A 130 -21.63 -5.84 -9.47
N VAL A 131 -22.03 -4.57 -9.68
CA VAL A 131 -21.27 -3.40 -9.21
C VAL A 131 -21.09 -3.42 -7.70
N LYS A 132 -22.14 -3.74 -6.94
CA LYS A 132 -22.04 -3.85 -5.47
C LYS A 132 -21.05 -4.93 -5.04
N LYS A 133 -21.06 -6.09 -5.70
CA LYS A 133 -20.08 -7.17 -5.42
C LYS A 133 -18.66 -6.72 -5.72
N GLU A 134 -18.45 -6.00 -6.82
CA GLU A 134 -17.14 -5.44 -7.18
C GLU A 134 -16.67 -4.41 -6.15
N LEU A 135 -17.53 -3.48 -5.74
CA LEU A 135 -17.22 -2.51 -4.67
C LEU A 135 -16.86 -3.20 -3.34
N ASP A 136 -17.58 -4.27 -2.96
CA ASP A 136 -17.25 -5.05 -1.76
C ASP A 136 -15.88 -5.75 -1.89
N ARG A 137 -15.53 -6.25 -3.08
CA ARG A 137 -14.20 -6.82 -3.36
C ARG A 137 -13.11 -5.75 -3.33
N LEU A 138 -13.33 -4.58 -3.93
CA LEU A 138 -12.39 -3.45 -3.89
C LEU A 138 -12.06 -3.04 -2.44
N LYS A 139 -13.07 -2.97 -1.57
CA LYS A 139 -12.89 -2.68 -0.15
C LYS A 139 -12.06 -3.76 0.57
N THR A 140 -12.26 -5.01 0.19
CA THR A 140 -11.47 -6.14 0.69
C THR A 140 -10.02 -6.03 0.23
N ASP A 141 -9.79 -5.75 -1.06
CA ASP A 141 -8.45 -5.58 -1.62
C ASP A 141 -7.71 -4.40 -0.98
N ILE A 142 -8.37 -3.26 -0.72
CA ILE A 142 -7.79 -2.14 0.04
C ILE A 142 -7.30 -2.56 1.42
N THR A 143 -8.02 -3.47 2.10
CA THR A 143 -7.59 -3.97 3.41
C THR A 143 -6.29 -4.74 3.30
N PHE A 144 -6.15 -5.59 2.26
CA PHE A 144 -4.90 -6.29 2.01
C PHE A 144 -3.78 -5.35 1.54
N LEU A 145 -4.08 -4.38 0.69
CA LEU A 145 -3.12 -3.35 0.27
C LEU A 145 -2.57 -2.60 1.49
N LYS A 146 -3.43 -2.18 2.42
CA LYS A 146 -3.02 -1.48 3.65
C LYS A 146 -2.09 -2.31 4.53
N VAL A 147 -2.34 -3.61 4.67
CA VAL A 147 -1.53 -4.51 5.52
C VAL A 147 -0.16 -4.78 4.90
N ASN A 148 -0.06 -4.74 3.57
CA ASN A 148 1.16 -5.04 2.83
C ASN A 148 1.81 -3.78 2.24
N ASP A 149 1.42 -2.59 2.71
CA ASP A 149 1.98 -1.33 2.24
C ASP A 149 3.33 -1.06 2.89
N THR A 150 4.38 -1.09 2.08
CA THR A 150 5.76 -0.80 2.48
C THR A 150 6.12 0.69 2.34
N ASN A 151 5.20 1.52 1.83
CA ASN A 151 5.32 2.98 1.67
C ASN A 151 6.56 3.45 0.87
N ASP A 152 7.04 2.58 -0.02
CA ASP A 152 8.21 2.78 -0.88
C ASP A 152 7.91 2.50 -2.37
N MET A 153 6.64 2.26 -2.69
CA MET A 153 6.14 2.04 -4.04
C MET A 153 5.51 3.32 -4.60
N ASP A 154 5.42 3.41 -5.93
CA ASP A 154 4.85 4.59 -6.64
C ASP A 154 3.39 4.88 -6.26
N MET A 155 2.64 3.86 -5.86
CA MET A 155 1.30 3.97 -5.29
C MET A 155 1.25 3.28 -3.92
N ASN A 156 0.56 3.91 -2.98
CA ASN A 156 0.31 3.38 -1.63
C ASN A 156 -1.18 3.08 -1.43
N TYR A 157 -1.56 2.42 -0.33
CA TYR A 157 -2.95 2.00 -0.10
C TYR A 157 -3.95 3.17 -0.11
N LYS A 158 -3.52 4.39 0.24
CA LYS A 158 -4.40 5.56 0.28
C LYS A 158 -4.81 6.01 -1.12
N ASP A 159 -3.97 5.79 -2.12
CA ASP A 159 -4.30 6.15 -3.51
C ASP A 159 -5.39 5.22 -4.05
N PHE A 160 -5.30 3.92 -3.77
CA PHE A 160 -6.39 2.96 -4.04
C PHE A 160 -7.67 3.30 -3.26
N GLN A 161 -7.54 3.77 -2.02
CA GLN A 161 -8.69 4.20 -1.23
C GLN A 161 -9.37 5.45 -1.81
N LYS A 162 -8.61 6.42 -2.33
CA LYS A 162 -9.17 7.58 -3.05
C LYS A 162 -9.89 7.14 -4.32
N ALA A 163 -9.25 6.28 -5.12
CA ALA A 163 -9.87 5.73 -6.33
C ALA A 163 -11.22 5.06 -6.02
N TYR A 164 -11.28 4.22 -4.98
CA TYR A 164 -12.52 3.60 -4.52
C TYR A 164 -13.57 4.62 -4.10
N ASN A 165 -13.19 5.66 -3.36
CA ASN A 165 -14.16 6.67 -2.90
C ASN A 165 -14.81 7.41 -4.08
N GLU A 166 -14.02 7.78 -5.09
CA GLU A 166 -14.51 8.45 -6.29
C GLU A 166 -15.43 7.55 -7.11
N LEU A 167 -15.06 6.27 -7.28
CA LEU A 167 -15.90 5.27 -7.92
C LEU A 167 -17.21 5.04 -7.15
N TYR A 168 -17.14 5.00 -5.82
CA TYR A 168 -18.32 4.85 -4.96
C TYR A 168 -19.24 6.08 -5.06
N SER A 169 -18.66 7.28 -5.13
CA SER A 169 -19.44 8.50 -5.39
C SER A 169 -20.12 8.49 -6.75
N PHE A 170 -19.45 7.97 -7.79
CA PHE A 170 -20.06 7.78 -9.11
C PHE A 170 -21.21 6.78 -9.04
N TYR A 171 -21.00 5.64 -8.39
CA TYR A 171 -22.03 4.62 -8.12
C TYR A 171 -23.23 5.21 -7.38
N SER A 172 -23.01 5.95 -6.28
CA SER A 172 -24.08 6.53 -5.48
C SER A 172 -24.90 7.53 -6.27
N LEU A 173 -24.26 8.42 -7.03
CA LEU A 173 -24.98 9.36 -7.88
C LEU A 173 -25.79 8.65 -8.97
N THR A 174 -25.23 7.60 -9.58
CA THR A 174 -25.86 6.86 -10.68
C THR A 174 -27.11 6.12 -10.22
N TYR A 175 -27.02 5.37 -9.11
CA TYR A 175 -28.11 4.51 -8.65
C TYR A 175 -29.04 5.18 -7.61
N ASP A 176 -28.76 6.41 -7.21
CA ASP A 176 -29.59 7.24 -6.35
C ASP A 176 -29.52 8.73 -6.75
N PRO A 177 -30.02 9.11 -7.94
CA PRO A 177 -29.95 10.48 -8.45
C PRO A 177 -30.99 11.43 -7.82
N LEU A 178 -31.73 10.98 -6.81
CA LEU A 178 -32.85 11.74 -6.23
C LEU A 178 -32.36 13.08 -5.67
N GLY A 179 -33.06 14.16 -6.03
CA GLY A 179 -32.74 15.53 -5.60
C GLY A 179 -31.77 16.28 -6.51
N GLU A 180 -31.24 15.64 -7.56
CA GLU A 180 -30.46 16.31 -8.61
C GLU A 180 -31.36 16.91 -9.70
N SER A 181 -30.92 18.01 -10.32
CA SER A 181 -31.45 18.44 -11.63
C SER A 181 -30.71 17.70 -12.75
N TYR A 182 -31.29 17.65 -13.95
CA TYR A 182 -30.62 17.06 -15.13
C TYR A 182 -29.22 17.66 -15.37
N SER A 183 -29.10 19.00 -15.31
CA SER A 183 -27.82 19.70 -15.50
C SER A 183 -26.80 19.39 -14.41
N SER A 184 -27.24 19.28 -13.15
CA SER A 184 -26.37 18.92 -12.03
C SER A 184 -25.90 17.46 -12.13
N TYR A 185 -26.82 16.56 -12.49
CA TYR A 185 -26.51 15.15 -12.72
C TYR A 185 -25.48 14.97 -13.83
N GLN A 186 -25.70 15.56 -15.01
CA GLN A 186 -24.75 15.51 -16.13
C GLN A 186 -23.37 16.06 -15.73
N SER A 187 -23.32 17.24 -15.10
CA SER A 187 -22.05 17.83 -14.69
C SER A 187 -21.29 16.97 -13.68
N LYS A 188 -21.99 16.38 -12.70
CA LYS A 188 -21.36 15.54 -11.68
C LYS A 188 -20.93 14.17 -12.22
N THR A 189 -21.74 13.55 -13.08
CA THR A 189 -21.41 12.26 -13.72
C THR A 189 -20.17 12.41 -14.61
N THR A 190 -20.10 13.45 -15.45
CA THR A 190 -18.87 13.74 -16.24
C THR A 190 -17.65 13.92 -15.34
N LYS A 191 -17.77 14.69 -14.26
CA LYS A 191 -16.65 14.90 -13.32
C LYS A 191 -16.17 13.58 -12.69
N TYR A 192 -17.11 12.73 -12.27
CA TYR A 192 -16.76 11.45 -11.66
C TYR A 192 -16.16 10.49 -12.69
N ASP A 193 -16.70 10.46 -13.91
CA ASP A 193 -16.16 9.64 -15.00
C ASP A 193 -14.70 10.02 -15.33
N GLU A 194 -14.41 11.31 -15.48
CA GLU A 194 -13.04 11.82 -15.66
C GLU A 194 -12.10 11.43 -14.50
N SER A 195 -12.58 11.56 -13.26
CA SER A 195 -11.84 11.19 -12.04
C SER A 195 -11.53 9.69 -12.03
N VAL A 196 -12.53 8.85 -12.30
CA VAL A 196 -12.41 7.38 -12.35
C VAL A 196 -11.47 6.94 -13.47
N ALA A 197 -11.58 7.53 -14.66
CA ALA A 197 -10.68 7.26 -15.78
C ALA A 197 -9.22 7.63 -15.45
N LYS A 198 -9.01 8.75 -14.75
CA LYS A 198 -7.69 9.15 -14.28
C LYS A 198 -7.09 8.11 -13.32
N TYR A 199 -7.83 7.70 -12.28
CA TYR A 199 -7.34 6.70 -11.33
C TYR A 199 -7.10 5.35 -11.99
N LEU A 200 -7.96 4.94 -12.93
CA LEU A 200 -7.74 3.71 -13.70
C LEU A 200 -6.41 3.76 -14.47
N ASN A 201 -6.06 4.90 -15.08
CA ASN A 201 -4.78 5.08 -15.77
C ASN A 201 -3.57 5.03 -14.83
N GLU A 202 -3.67 5.62 -13.63
CA GLU A 202 -2.64 5.53 -12.60
C GLU A 202 -2.43 4.08 -12.15
N ILE A 203 -3.52 3.36 -11.87
CA ILE A 203 -3.50 1.94 -11.48
C ILE A 203 -2.96 1.05 -12.60
N ASN A 204 -3.34 1.33 -13.85
CA ASN A 204 -2.79 0.63 -15.03
C ASN A 204 -1.28 0.80 -15.11
N SER A 205 -0.79 2.03 -14.95
CA SER A 205 0.64 2.34 -14.99
C SER A 205 1.42 1.64 -13.88
N PHE A 206 0.83 1.51 -12.68
CA PHE A 206 1.44 0.82 -11.55
C PHE A 206 1.48 -0.71 -11.68
N THR A 207 0.49 -1.30 -12.38
CA THR A 207 0.33 -2.77 -12.44
C THR A 207 0.87 -3.42 -13.71
N ASN A 208 1.37 -2.63 -14.66
CA ASN A 208 1.97 -3.09 -15.92
C ASN A 208 3.46 -3.44 -15.79
#